data_AF-A0A1A8GJ45-F1
#
_entry.id   AF-A0A1A8GJ45-F1
#
_cell.length_a   1.000
_cell.length_b   1.000
_cell.length_c   1.000
_cell.angle_alpha   90.00
_cell.angle_beta   90.00
_cell.angle_gamma   90.00
#
_symmetry.space_group_name_H-M   'P 1'
#
loop_
_entity.id
_entity.type
_entity.pdbx_description
1 polymer ?
#
loop_
_entity_poly.entity_id
_entity_poly.type
_entity_poly.pdbx_seq_one_letter_code
_entity_poly.pdbx_strand_id
1 'polypeptide(L)'
;ANSSKTFVYINELCTVLKQHTVKKRPVLSQAEPSASTSGATRSAPGSLKSKTKEEEEKPAAERASTSGVQEVEEESEEAQLKAKRALRKQIAHLENLLKSYNDEISRLQQAELSLDDMETEDSTYIQEHKLKRKMMKIYEKLCELKGCNTLTGRVIEQKIQFNTTRFPEINRKIERFINSPEARSDPPDYHDIRQLKLRSNREVALSRLDDVIKKYAVKQDDTEEQERIRKLEKNGKEIEDQKPEEGKQTSQ
;
A
#
# COMPACT_ATOMS: atom_id res chain seq x y z
N ALA A 1 1.49 59.22 19.47
CA ALA A 1 1.38 58.96 20.92
C ALA A 1 0.49 57.74 21.15
N ASN A 2 1.07 56.55 21.36
CA ASN A 2 0.40 55.29 21.79
C ASN A 2 1.40 54.16 22.15
N SER A 3 2.69 54.32 21.83
CA SER A 3 3.75 53.33 22.14
C SER A 3 3.90 53.01 23.64
N SER A 4 3.64 53.97 24.52
CA SER A 4 3.67 53.75 25.97
C SER A 4 2.62 52.75 26.45
N LYS A 5 1.43 52.74 25.84
CA LYS A 5 0.35 51.80 26.19
C LYS A 5 0.67 50.39 25.70
N THR A 6 1.30 50.26 24.54
CA THR A 6 1.78 48.97 24.01
C THR A 6 2.85 48.37 24.91
N PHE A 7 3.80 49.17 25.39
CA PHE A 7 4.85 48.68 26.30
C PHE A 7 4.29 48.19 27.64
N VAL A 8 3.34 48.92 28.21
CA VAL A 8 2.66 48.50 29.46
C VAL A 8 1.92 47.18 29.27
N TYR A 9 1.19 47.04 28.16
CA TYR A 9 0.47 45.81 27.84
C TYR A 9 1.39 44.61 27.63
N ILE A 10 2.51 44.79 26.91
CA ILE A 10 3.51 43.73 26.72
C ILE A 10 4.11 43.31 28.07
N ASN A 11 4.43 44.28 28.93
CA ASN A 11 5.00 43.99 30.25
C ASN A 11 4.02 43.27 31.18
N GLU A 12 2.73 43.65 31.12
CA GLU A 12 1.66 42.98 31.86
C GLU A 12 1.51 41.52 31.41
N LEU A 13 1.53 41.27 30.09
CA LEU A 13 1.42 39.93 29.52
C LEU A 13 2.62 39.04 29.87
N CYS A 14 3.84 39.60 29.83
CA CYS A 14 5.05 38.91 30.30
C CYS A 14 4.99 38.56 31.79
N THR A 15 4.40 39.44 32.61
CA THR A 15 4.25 39.22 34.05
C THR A 15 3.27 38.08 34.32
N VAL A 16 2.13 38.05 33.64
CA VAL A 16 1.14 36.96 33.73
C VAL A 16 1.77 35.63 33.30
N LEU A 17 2.47 35.59 32.17
CA LEU A 17 3.10 34.35 31.69
C LEU A 17 4.14 33.80 32.67
N LYS A 18 4.96 34.66 33.30
CA LYS A 18 5.93 34.24 34.33
C LYS A 18 5.26 33.66 35.58
N GLN A 19 4.08 34.15 35.97
CA GLN A 19 3.34 33.62 37.11
C GLN A 19 2.79 32.21 36.85
N HIS A 20 2.51 31.87 35.58
CA HIS A 20 1.92 30.59 35.19
C HIS A 20 2.94 29.52 34.74
N THR A 21 4.23 29.84 34.57
CA THR A 21 5.25 28.87 34.12
C THR A 21 5.71 27.87 35.20
N VAL A 22 5.42 28.14 36.48
CA VAL A 22 5.92 27.32 37.61
C VAL A 22 5.11 26.02 37.83
N LYS A 23 3.99 25.79 37.11
CA LYS A 23 3.07 24.67 37.41
C LYS A 23 2.99 23.52 36.42
N LYS A 24 3.79 23.44 35.35
CA LYS A 24 3.76 22.26 34.46
C LYS A 24 5.12 21.85 33.92
N ARG A 25 5.84 21.06 34.71
CA ARG A 25 6.72 20.01 34.15
C ARG A 25 6.65 18.79 35.07
N PRO A 26 5.84 17.76 34.77
CA PRO A 26 6.02 16.47 35.39
C PRO A 26 7.33 15.87 34.86
N VAL A 27 8.23 15.54 35.77
CA VAL A 27 9.47 14.81 35.51
C VAL A 27 9.08 13.36 35.22
N LEU A 28 9.28 12.89 33.99
CA LEU A 28 9.16 11.47 33.64
C LEU A 28 10.50 10.80 33.94
N SER A 29 10.47 9.98 34.98
CA SER A 29 11.53 9.05 35.39
C SER A 29 11.70 7.90 34.40
N GLN A 30 12.96 7.52 34.15
CA GLN A 30 13.38 6.32 33.42
C GLN A 30 12.79 5.02 33.99
N ALA A 31 12.60 4.02 33.12
CA ALA A 31 12.60 2.61 33.49
C ALA A 31 13.05 1.72 32.31
N GLU A 32 14.00 0.84 32.60
CA GLU A 32 14.36 -0.43 31.91
C GLU A 32 14.05 -1.58 32.91
N PRO A 33 14.21 -2.88 32.58
CA PRO A 33 13.45 -3.72 31.66
C PRO A 33 12.80 -4.94 32.38
N SER A 34 11.83 -5.65 31.78
CA SER A 34 11.47 -7.04 32.17
C SER A 34 10.57 -7.77 31.14
N ALA A 35 11.01 -8.99 30.77
CA ALA A 35 10.32 -10.26 30.43
C ALA A 35 8.78 -10.28 30.22
N SER A 36 8.13 -11.06 29.34
CA SER A 36 8.48 -12.17 28.43
C SER A 36 7.23 -12.50 27.55
N THR A 37 7.42 -13.36 26.52
CA THR A 37 6.40 -14.22 25.85
C THR A 37 5.65 -13.52 24.69
N SER A 38 5.60 -13.98 23.42
CA SER A 38 5.86 -15.26 22.75
C SER A 38 5.84 -15.06 21.23
N GLY A 39 6.57 -15.90 20.47
CA GLY A 39 6.19 -16.28 19.10
C GLY A 39 7.07 -15.76 17.96
N ALA A 40 8.32 -16.25 17.85
CA ALA A 40 9.16 -16.06 16.67
C ALA A 40 9.45 -17.40 16.00
N THR A 41 8.93 -17.61 14.79
CA THR A 41 9.38 -18.64 13.87
C THR A 41 10.68 -18.19 13.20
N ARG A 42 11.71 -19.02 13.29
CA ARG A 42 13.03 -18.82 12.69
C ARG A 42 13.30 -20.01 11.79
N SER A 43 13.73 -19.77 10.56
CA SER A 43 14.34 -20.80 9.72
C SER A 43 15.65 -20.26 9.14
N ALA A 44 16.73 -20.94 9.50
CA ALA A 44 18.04 -20.91 8.87
C ALA A 44 18.47 -22.37 8.62
N PRO A 45 19.43 -22.62 7.72
CA PRO A 45 19.43 -23.79 6.84
C PRO A 45 20.18 -25.00 7.40
N GLY A 46 19.81 -26.20 6.92
CA GLY A 46 20.45 -27.47 7.25
C GLY A 46 20.41 -28.43 6.07
N SER A 47 21.58 -28.99 5.78
CA SER A 47 21.92 -29.81 4.62
C SER A 47 21.57 -31.30 4.80
N LEU A 48 21.63 -32.05 3.69
CA LEU A 48 21.89 -33.49 3.52
C LEU A 48 20.71 -34.49 3.39
N LYS A 49 20.53 -34.97 2.14
CA LYS A 49 20.83 -36.35 1.65
C LYS A 49 19.89 -37.52 2.01
N SER A 50 19.16 -38.04 1.01
CA SER A 50 18.90 -39.49 0.77
C SER A 50 18.18 -39.64 -0.60
N LYS A 51 18.73 -40.26 -1.66
CA LYS A 51 19.12 -41.67 -1.89
C LYS A 51 17.93 -42.53 -2.38
N THR A 52 17.88 -42.77 -3.70
CA THR A 52 17.43 -44.06 -4.27
C THR A 52 18.12 -44.31 -5.61
N LYS A 53 18.75 -45.49 -5.69
CA LYS A 53 19.45 -46.13 -6.82
C LYS A 53 18.45 -47.02 -7.58
N GLU A 54 18.44 -46.95 -8.91
CA GLU A 54 18.95 -47.94 -9.90
C GLU A 54 18.02 -49.12 -10.19
N GLU A 55 17.66 -49.25 -11.47
CA GLU A 55 17.81 -50.45 -12.33
C GLU A 55 17.79 -49.92 -13.79
N GLU A 56 18.90 -50.06 -14.53
CA GLU A 56 19.09 -51.00 -15.66
C GLU A 56 18.15 -50.69 -16.86
N GLU A 57 18.57 -50.52 -18.12
CA GLU A 57 19.56 -51.23 -18.93
C GLU A 57 19.84 -50.39 -20.21
N LYS A 58 21.04 -50.49 -20.79
CA LYS A 58 21.35 -50.12 -22.18
C LYS A 58 21.06 -51.36 -23.06
N PRO A 59 20.64 -51.26 -24.35
CA PRO A 59 21.56 -50.70 -25.34
C PRO A 59 20.97 -50.08 -26.63
N ALA A 60 21.92 -49.51 -27.38
CA ALA A 60 22.03 -49.49 -28.84
C ALA A 60 21.33 -48.40 -29.67
N ALA A 61 22.22 -47.80 -30.48
CA ALA A 61 22.03 -47.28 -31.83
C ALA A 61 21.55 -45.84 -32.03
N GLU A 62 22.53 -45.09 -32.56
CA GLU A 62 22.40 -44.15 -33.67
C GLU A 62 22.25 -42.64 -33.37
N ARG A 63 23.17 -41.90 -34.02
CA ARG A 63 23.09 -40.50 -34.47
C ARG A 63 23.80 -39.42 -33.64
N ALA A 64 25.00 -39.13 -34.14
CA ALA A 64 25.41 -37.81 -34.65
C ALA A 64 25.31 -36.60 -33.71
N SER A 65 26.49 -36.03 -33.42
CA SER A 65 26.81 -34.62 -33.18
C SER A 65 25.68 -33.69 -32.73
N THR A 66 25.67 -33.39 -31.43
CA THR A 66 24.97 -32.25 -30.83
C THR A 66 26.02 -31.39 -30.12
N SER A 67 26.64 -30.47 -30.86
CA SER A 67 27.68 -29.55 -30.36
C SER A 67 27.30 -28.07 -30.55
N GLY A 68 26.08 -27.77 -31.03
CA GLY A 68 25.72 -26.41 -31.45
C GLY A 68 24.63 -25.70 -30.65
N VAL A 69 24.02 -26.35 -29.65
CA VAL A 69 22.89 -25.77 -28.88
C VAL A 69 23.32 -25.31 -27.48
N GLN A 70 24.37 -25.89 -26.89
CA GLN A 70 24.90 -25.45 -25.59
C GLN A 70 25.65 -24.11 -25.65
N GLU A 71 26.36 -23.83 -26.75
CA GLU A 71 27.17 -22.62 -26.87
C GLU A 71 26.32 -21.33 -26.93
N VAL A 72 25.12 -21.40 -27.50
CA VAL A 72 24.23 -20.24 -27.68
C VAL A 72 23.50 -19.88 -26.36
N GLU A 73 23.16 -20.88 -25.54
CA GLU A 73 22.58 -20.65 -24.21
C GLU A 73 23.63 -20.13 -23.22
N GLU A 74 24.86 -20.68 -23.23
CA GLU A 74 25.95 -20.22 -22.36
C GLU A 74 26.41 -18.78 -22.68
N GLU A 75 26.46 -18.38 -23.96
CA GLU A 75 26.83 -17.01 -24.36
C GLU A 75 25.76 -15.98 -23.93
N SER A 76 24.49 -16.36 -23.98
CA SER A 76 23.36 -15.54 -23.49
C SER A 76 23.41 -15.35 -21.97
N GLU A 77 23.73 -16.41 -21.21
CA GLU A 77 23.88 -16.33 -19.76
C GLU A 77 25.09 -15.48 -19.34
N GLU A 78 26.22 -15.61 -20.03
CA GLU A 78 27.42 -14.83 -19.75
C GLU A 78 27.21 -13.33 -20.01
N ALA A 79 26.49 -12.99 -21.09
CA ALA A 79 26.08 -11.61 -21.39
C ALA A 79 25.17 -11.04 -20.29
N GLN A 80 24.22 -11.82 -19.78
CA GLN A 80 23.35 -11.42 -18.68
C GLN A 80 24.13 -11.20 -17.37
N LEU A 81 25.13 -12.03 -17.08
CA LEU A 81 26.00 -11.86 -15.90
C LEU A 81 26.87 -10.61 -16.01
N LYS A 82 27.42 -10.33 -17.21
CA LYS A 82 28.18 -9.10 -17.50
C LYS A 82 27.29 -7.87 -17.32
N ALA A 83 26.06 -7.88 -17.82
CA ALA A 83 25.08 -6.81 -17.63
C ALA A 83 24.72 -6.61 -16.15
N LYS A 84 24.44 -7.69 -15.41
CA LYS A 84 24.20 -7.64 -13.95
C LYS A 84 25.40 -7.06 -13.18
N ARG A 85 26.63 -7.39 -13.60
CA ARG A 85 27.85 -6.85 -12.99
C ARG A 85 28.02 -5.36 -13.28
N ALA A 86 27.73 -4.91 -14.51
CA ALA A 86 27.75 -3.49 -14.86
C ALA A 86 26.70 -2.70 -14.05
N LEU A 87 25.48 -3.23 -13.92
CA LEU A 87 24.43 -2.64 -13.09
C LEU A 87 24.84 -2.51 -11.63
N ARG A 88 25.45 -3.55 -11.04
CA ARG A 88 25.98 -3.50 -9.67
C ARG A 88 27.05 -2.42 -9.48
N LYS A 89 27.94 -2.24 -10.46
CA LYS A 89 28.94 -1.15 -10.43
C LYS A 89 28.28 0.23 -10.47
N GLN A 90 27.26 0.40 -11.30
CA GLN A 90 26.50 1.64 -11.37
C GLN A 90 25.80 1.96 -10.06
N ILE A 91 25.15 0.97 -9.44
CA ILE A 91 24.53 1.10 -8.11
C ILE A 91 25.58 1.52 -7.07
N ALA A 92 26.72 0.83 -7.01
CA ALA A 92 27.79 1.16 -6.07
C ALA A 92 28.35 2.59 -6.27
N HIS A 93 28.48 3.04 -7.53
CA HIS A 93 28.91 4.40 -7.83
C HIS A 93 27.89 5.44 -7.31
N LEU A 94 26.60 5.21 -7.57
CA LEU A 94 25.54 6.10 -7.10
C LEU A 94 25.40 6.09 -5.57
N GLU A 95 25.61 4.95 -4.91
CA GLU A 95 25.64 4.86 -3.44
C GLU A 95 26.81 5.65 -2.84
N ASN A 96 28.01 5.53 -3.43
CA ASN A 96 29.17 6.31 -3.01
C ASN A 96 28.96 7.80 -3.23
N LEU A 97 28.36 8.20 -4.36
CA LEU A 97 28.04 9.59 -4.64
C LEU A 97 26.99 10.12 -3.65
N LEU A 98 25.94 9.33 -3.37
CA LEU A 98 24.92 9.66 -2.36
C LEU A 98 25.56 9.88 -0.98
N LYS A 99 26.49 9.00 -0.58
CA LYS A 99 27.24 9.14 0.67
C LYS A 99 28.08 10.41 0.69
N SER A 100 28.81 10.71 -0.39
CA SER A 100 29.62 11.94 -0.47
C SER A 100 28.78 13.22 -0.33
N TYR A 101 27.58 13.26 -0.92
CA TYR A 101 26.66 14.38 -0.75
C TYR A 101 26.07 14.45 0.66
N ASN A 102 25.83 13.32 1.32
CA ASN A 102 25.38 13.31 2.71
C ASN A 102 26.44 13.86 3.68
N ASP A 103 27.71 13.46 3.47
CA ASP A 103 28.84 13.95 4.26
C ASP A 103 29.01 15.48 4.06
N GLU A 104 28.90 15.98 2.82
CA GLU A 104 28.98 17.42 2.53
C GLU A 104 27.78 18.22 3.07
N ILE A 105 26.55 17.68 2.99
CA ILE A 105 25.38 18.32 3.61
C ILE A 105 25.57 18.42 5.12
N SER A 106 26.10 17.38 5.77
CA SER A 106 26.36 17.38 7.21
C SER A 106 27.39 18.45 7.58
N ARG A 107 28.44 18.60 6.77
CA ARG A 107 29.45 19.65 6.93
C ARG A 107 28.84 21.05 6.79
N LEU A 108 28.01 21.28 5.78
CA LEU A 108 27.33 22.57 5.56
C LEU A 108 26.33 22.91 6.67
N GLN A 109 25.64 21.90 7.23
CA GLN A 109 24.72 22.08 8.36
C GLN A 109 25.42 22.43 9.68
N GLN A 110 26.66 21.98 9.84
CA GLN A 110 27.50 22.25 11.01
C GLN A 110 28.27 23.58 10.87
N ALA A 111 28.35 24.14 9.66
CA ALA A 111 29.01 25.41 9.42
C ALA A 111 28.14 26.56 9.95
N GLU A 112 28.70 27.38 10.83
CA GLU A 112 28.05 28.59 11.31
C GLU A 112 28.05 29.65 10.19
N LEU A 113 26.89 30.26 9.93
CA LEU A 113 26.72 31.25 8.86
C LEU A 113 26.96 32.66 9.38
N SER A 114 27.93 33.38 8.80
CA SER A 114 28.16 34.80 9.10
C SER A 114 27.05 35.66 8.49
N LEU A 115 26.81 36.85 9.06
CA LEU A 115 25.84 37.81 8.51
C LEU A 115 26.21 38.25 7.08
N ASP A 116 27.50 38.38 6.78
CA ASP A 116 27.98 38.71 5.42
C ASP A 116 27.73 37.56 4.43
N ASP A 117 27.82 36.31 4.90
CA ASP A 117 27.57 35.12 4.07
C ASP A 117 26.08 34.94 3.74
N MET A 118 25.17 35.54 4.51
CA MET A 118 23.72 35.52 4.23
C MET A 118 23.35 36.29 2.97
N GLU A 119 24.12 37.31 2.60
CA GLU A 119 23.88 38.12 1.41
C GLU A 119 24.40 37.47 0.14
N THR A 120 25.23 36.43 0.26
CA THR A 120 25.83 35.73 -0.87
C THR A 120 24.87 34.72 -1.50
N GLU A 121 24.80 34.67 -2.83
CA GLU A 121 23.95 33.72 -3.58
C GLU A 121 24.38 32.25 -3.41
N ASP A 122 25.64 32.04 -3.03
CA ASP A 122 26.22 30.74 -2.69
C ASP A 122 26.46 30.60 -1.17
N SER A 123 25.61 31.22 -0.36
CA SER A 123 25.57 30.98 1.09
C SER A 123 25.52 29.47 1.41
N THR A 124 26.10 29.05 2.54
CA THR A 124 26.15 27.64 2.98
C THR A 124 24.77 26.98 2.96
N TYR A 125 23.72 27.73 3.35
CA TYR A 125 22.33 27.30 3.33
C TYR A 125 21.79 27.04 1.91
N ILE A 126 22.12 27.90 0.95
CA ILE A 126 21.69 27.74 -0.45
C ILE A 126 22.41 26.55 -1.08
N GLN A 127 23.70 26.39 -0.80
CA GLN A 127 24.48 25.22 -1.23
C GLN A 127 23.89 23.92 -0.67
N GLU A 128 23.53 23.89 0.62
CA GLU A 128 22.89 22.76 1.28
C GLU A 128 21.59 22.36 0.54
N HIS A 129 20.74 23.34 0.23
CA HIS A 129 19.50 23.10 -0.49
C HIS A 129 19.74 22.60 -1.93
N LYS A 130 20.72 23.16 -2.65
CA LYS A 130 21.13 22.69 -3.99
C LYS A 130 21.60 21.23 -3.93
N LEU A 131 22.41 20.86 -2.94
CA LEU A 131 22.92 19.50 -2.74
C LEU A 131 21.81 18.53 -2.35
N LYS A 132 20.90 18.89 -1.43
CA LYS A 132 19.72 18.08 -1.08
C LYS A 132 18.85 17.74 -2.30
N ARG A 133 18.65 18.70 -3.21
CA ARG A 133 17.92 18.46 -4.47
C ARG A 133 18.65 17.48 -5.39
N LYS A 134 19.98 17.59 -5.53
CA LYS A 134 20.80 16.63 -6.30
C LYS A 134 20.78 15.24 -5.66
N MET A 135 20.87 15.17 -4.33
CA MET A 135 20.80 13.94 -3.55
C MET A 135 19.49 13.19 -3.80
N MET A 136 18.35 13.88 -3.81
CA MET A 136 17.06 13.25 -4.08
C MET A 136 16.97 12.63 -5.48
N LYS A 137 17.55 13.27 -6.50
CA LYS A 137 17.60 12.72 -7.88
C LYS A 137 18.41 11.42 -7.95
N ILE A 138 19.52 11.34 -7.20
CA ILE A 138 20.32 10.12 -7.11
C ILE A 138 19.53 9.01 -6.41
N TYR A 139 18.83 9.36 -5.33
CA TYR A 139 17.98 8.41 -4.60
C TYR A 139 16.86 7.84 -5.48
N GLU A 140 16.16 8.68 -6.24
CA GLU A 140 15.15 8.26 -7.21
C GLU A 140 15.77 7.30 -8.24
N LYS A 141 16.94 7.64 -8.79
CA LYS A 141 17.64 6.77 -9.74
C LYS A 141 18.08 5.45 -9.14
N LEU A 142 18.52 5.43 -7.89
CA LEU A 142 18.85 4.21 -7.17
C LEU A 142 17.62 3.32 -6.95
N CYS A 143 16.47 3.92 -6.63
CA CYS A 143 15.21 3.19 -6.48
C CYS A 143 14.79 2.53 -7.80
N GLU A 144 14.90 3.24 -8.93
CA GLU A 144 14.66 2.69 -10.27
C GLU A 144 15.58 1.49 -10.57
N LEU A 145 16.89 1.63 -10.32
CA LEU A 145 17.87 0.58 -10.63
C LEU A 145 17.75 -0.64 -9.72
N LYS A 146 17.28 -0.46 -8.48
CA LYS A 146 17.04 -1.56 -7.52
C LYS A 146 15.63 -2.14 -7.61
N GLY A 147 14.70 -1.49 -8.32
CA GLY A 147 13.28 -1.88 -8.33
C GLY A 147 12.58 -1.70 -6.98
N CYS A 148 13.05 -0.75 -6.16
CA CYS A 148 12.45 -0.44 -4.86
C CYS A 148 11.51 0.77 -4.96
N ASN A 149 10.56 0.87 -4.03
CA ASN A 149 9.69 2.03 -3.91
C ASN A 149 10.48 3.24 -3.36
N THR A 150 10.08 4.46 -3.75
CA THR A 150 10.68 5.72 -3.28
C THR A 150 10.23 6.10 -1.85
N LEU A 151 9.38 5.29 -1.20
CA LEU A 151 8.99 5.50 0.19
C LEU A 151 10.22 5.48 1.10
N THR A 152 10.31 6.49 1.95
CA THR A 152 11.44 6.72 2.86
C THR A 152 11.13 6.29 4.29
N GLY A 153 9.94 5.77 4.55
CA GLY A 153 9.48 5.38 5.88
C GLY A 153 9.12 6.58 6.76
N ARG A 154 8.88 7.75 6.15
CA ARG A 154 8.49 8.96 6.90
C ARG A 154 7.13 8.74 7.58
N VAL A 155 6.93 9.37 8.74
CA VAL A 155 5.66 9.29 9.48
C VAL A 155 4.46 9.72 8.62
N ILE A 156 4.66 10.70 7.73
CA ILE A 156 3.63 11.17 6.77
C ILE A 156 3.27 10.13 5.68
N GLU A 157 4.06 9.07 5.52
CA GLU A 157 3.78 7.97 4.60
C GLU A 157 2.93 6.88 5.26
N GLN A 158 2.80 6.91 6.60
CA GLN A 158 1.97 5.96 7.33
C GLN A 158 0.49 6.23 7.07
N LYS A 159 -0.26 5.18 6.77
CA LYS A 159 -1.70 5.26 6.49
C LYS A 159 -2.47 5.60 7.76
N ILE A 160 -3.23 6.68 7.71
CA ILE A 160 -4.19 7.06 8.76
C ILE A 160 -5.43 6.17 8.63
N GLN A 161 -5.75 5.42 9.68
CA GLN A 161 -6.96 4.61 9.72
C GLN A 161 -8.16 5.46 10.17
N PHE A 162 -9.30 5.28 9.50
CA PHE A 162 -10.53 5.99 9.84
C PHE A 162 -11.68 5.00 10.03
N ASN A 163 -12.21 4.92 11.25
CA ASN A 163 -13.25 3.97 11.65
C ASN A 163 -14.37 4.61 12.49
N THR A 164 -14.59 5.91 12.35
CA THR A 164 -15.48 6.69 13.21
C THR A 164 -16.98 6.43 12.99
N THR A 165 -17.40 6.13 11.75
CA THR A 165 -18.83 5.93 11.46
C THR A 165 -19.22 4.45 11.50
N ARG A 166 -20.52 4.16 11.68
CA ARG A 166 -21.05 2.78 11.63
C ARG A 166 -21.07 2.17 10.23
N PHE A 167 -20.86 2.98 9.20
CA PHE A 167 -20.94 2.57 7.80
C PHE A 167 -19.52 2.38 7.24
N PRO A 168 -19.05 1.14 7.06
CA PRO A 168 -17.70 0.86 6.57
C PRO A 168 -17.44 1.44 5.18
N GLU A 169 -18.48 1.59 4.36
CA GLU A 169 -18.41 2.14 3.01
C GLU A 169 -17.96 3.61 3.04
N ILE A 170 -18.51 4.39 3.98
CA ILE A 170 -18.15 5.80 4.18
C ILE A 170 -16.74 5.88 4.78
N ASN A 171 -16.46 5.05 5.79
CA ASN A 171 -15.15 5.02 6.44
C ASN A 171 -14.04 4.76 5.42
N ARG A 172 -14.20 3.75 4.54
CA ARG A 172 -13.24 3.45 3.46
C ARG A 172 -13.08 4.58 2.45
N LYS A 173 -14.12 5.39 2.21
CA LYS A 173 -14.02 6.55 1.31
C LYS A 173 -13.26 7.70 1.95
N ILE A 174 -13.56 8.02 3.21
CA ILE A 174 -12.83 9.03 3.98
C ILE A 174 -11.38 8.60 4.16
N GLU A 175 -11.14 7.35 4.57
CA GLU A 175 -9.80 6.78 4.72
C GLU A 175 -8.99 6.86 3.41
N ARG A 176 -9.58 6.55 2.27
CA ARG A 176 -8.90 6.71 0.98
C ARG A 176 -8.58 8.16 0.65
N PHE A 177 -9.49 9.07 0.98
CA PHE A 177 -9.33 10.49 0.68
C PHE A 177 -8.23 11.13 1.53
N ILE A 178 -8.22 10.89 2.85
CA ILE A 178 -7.17 11.44 3.74
C ILE A 178 -5.78 10.87 3.45
N ASN A 179 -5.70 9.66 2.88
CA ASN A 179 -4.44 9.01 2.53
C ASN A 179 -4.06 9.18 1.05
N SER A 180 -4.79 10.01 0.29
CA SER A 180 -4.46 10.25 -1.11
C SER A 180 -3.13 11.04 -1.22
N PRO A 181 -2.39 10.91 -2.34
CA PRO A 181 -1.17 11.70 -2.53
C PRO A 181 -1.47 13.20 -2.59
N GLU A 182 -2.66 13.61 -3.08
CA GLU A 182 -3.06 15.02 -3.05
C GLU A 182 -3.25 15.50 -1.60
N ALA A 183 -3.92 14.71 -0.76
CA ALA A 183 -4.15 15.04 0.64
C ALA A 183 -2.86 15.19 1.48
N ARG A 184 -1.74 14.65 0.99
CA ARG A 184 -0.42 14.87 1.60
C ARG A 184 0.12 16.28 1.35
N SER A 185 -0.18 16.85 0.19
CA SER A 185 0.30 18.18 -0.22
C SER A 185 -0.69 19.28 0.18
N ASP A 186 -1.98 18.98 0.04
CA ASP A 186 -3.09 19.87 0.38
C ASP A 186 -4.09 19.12 1.28
N PRO A 187 -3.95 19.26 2.62
CA PRO A 187 -4.83 18.58 3.56
C PRO A 187 -6.30 18.99 3.37
N PRO A 188 -7.24 18.04 3.48
CA PRO A 188 -8.64 18.32 3.19
C PRO A 188 -9.28 19.28 4.19
N ASP A 189 -10.11 20.19 3.70
CA ASP A 189 -10.93 21.07 4.54
C ASP A 189 -12.20 20.35 5.04
N TYR A 190 -12.86 20.96 6.02
CA TYR A 190 -14.18 20.55 6.48
C TYR A 190 -15.19 20.41 5.34
N HIS A 191 -15.18 21.35 4.37
CA HIS A 191 -16.10 21.26 3.24
C HIS A 191 -15.89 19.99 2.43
N ASP A 192 -14.63 19.63 2.15
CA ASP A 192 -14.27 18.45 1.35
C ASP A 192 -14.76 17.17 2.01
N ILE A 193 -14.49 17.01 3.31
CA ILE A 193 -14.93 15.85 4.08
C ILE A 193 -16.47 15.80 4.16
N ARG A 194 -17.14 16.95 4.33
CA ARG A 194 -18.60 17.02 4.37
C ARG A 194 -19.21 16.60 3.04
N GLN A 195 -18.71 17.12 1.92
CA GLN A 195 -19.22 16.75 0.59
C GLN A 195 -18.93 15.29 0.26
N LEU A 196 -17.74 14.81 0.60
CA LEU A 196 -17.39 13.40 0.45
C LEU A 196 -18.35 12.50 1.21
N LYS A 197 -18.66 12.87 2.47
CA LYS A 197 -19.63 12.13 3.29
C LYS A 197 -21.03 12.16 2.68
N LEU A 198 -21.53 13.33 2.27
CA LEU A 198 -22.87 13.46 1.65
C LEU A 198 -23.00 12.65 0.36
N ARG A 199 -21.98 12.72 -0.52
CA ARG A 199 -21.93 11.92 -1.74
C ARG A 199 -21.92 10.42 -1.43
N SER A 200 -21.10 10.02 -0.46
CA SER A 200 -21.01 8.63 -0.02
C SER A 200 -22.32 8.10 0.56
N ASN A 201 -23.00 8.91 1.38
CA ASN A 201 -24.31 8.57 1.94
C ASN A 201 -25.34 8.33 0.83
N ARG A 202 -25.38 9.24 -0.16
CA ARG A 202 -26.32 9.14 -1.28
C ARG A 202 -26.07 7.88 -2.08
N GLU A 203 -24.82 7.58 -2.41
CA GLU A 203 -24.47 6.36 -3.14
C GLU A 203 -24.90 5.10 -2.37
N VAL A 204 -24.56 5.00 -1.08
CA VAL A 204 -24.92 3.84 -0.26
C VAL A 204 -26.44 3.69 -0.13
N ALA A 205 -27.18 4.79 0.02
CA ALA A 205 -28.63 4.76 0.08
C ALA A 205 -29.25 4.25 -1.24
N LEU A 206 -28.74 4.73 -2.38
CA LEU A 206 -29.20 4.30 -3.70
C LEU A 206 -28.89 2.82 -3.95
N SER A 207 -27.67 2.37 -3.64
CA SER A 207 -27.30 0.95 -3.79
C SER A 207 -28.20 0.05 -2.93
N ARG A 208 -28.45 0.42 -1.67
CA ARG A 208 -29.34 -0.37 -0.80
C ARG A 208 -30.78 -0.41 -1.29
N LEU A 209 -31.27 0.68 -1.87
CA LEU A 209 -32.60 0.72 -2.45
C LEU A 209 -32.69 -0.17 -3.69
N ASP A 210 -31.70 -0.08 -4.58
CA ASP A 210 -31.59 -0.91 -5.78
C ASP A 210 -31.49 -2.41 -5.43
N ASP A 211 -30.73 -2.77 -4.40
CA ASP A 211 -30.65 -4.15 -3.90
C ASP A 211 -32.02 -4.66 -3.42
N VAL A 212 -32.79 -3.82 -2.75
CA VAL A 212 -34.15 -4.17 -2.31
C VAL A 212 -35.07 -4.34 -3.52
N ILE A 213 -35.07 -3.41 -4.47
CA ILE A 213 -35.88 -3.49 -5.69
C ILE A 213 -35.56 -4.78 -6.45
N LYS A 214 -34.28 -5.06 -6.68
CA LYS A 214 -33.81 -6.30 -7.33
C LYS A 214 -34.29 -7.54 -6.58
N LYS A 215 -34.16 -7.56 -5.26
CA LYS A 215 -34.60 -8.69 -4.44
C LYS A 215 -36.10 -8.95 -4.56
N TYR A 216 -36.92 -7.91 -4.65
CA TYR A 216 -38.37 -8.08 -4.79
C TYR A 216 -38.80 -8.40 -6.23
N ALA A 217 -38.11 -7.84 -7.24
CA ALA A 217 -38.32 -8.22 -8.64
C ALA A 217 -38.06 -9.71 -8.86
N VAL A 218 -36.90 -10.22 -8.40
CA VAL A 218 -36.57 -11.65 -8.48
C VAL A 218 -37.61 -12.52 -7.76
N LYS A 219 -38.06 -12.09 -6.57
CA LYS A 219 -39.11 -12.82 -5.85
C LYS A 219 -40.44 -12.87 -6.59
N GLN A 220 -40.81 -11.80 -7.31
CA GLN A 220 -42.02 -11.80 -8.14
C GLN A 220 -41.86 -12.77 -9.31
N ASP A 221 -40.75 -12.69 -10.04
CA ASP A 221 -40.43 -13.59 -11.15
C ASP A 221 -40.42 -15.06 -10.69
N ASP A 222 -39.79 -15.36 -9.56
CA ASP A 222 -39.76 -16.70 -8.96
C ASP A 222 -41.16 -17.20 -8.59
N THR A 223 -42.02 -16.32 -8.07
CA THR A 223 -43.40 -16.66 -7.70
C THR A 223 -44.25 -16.92 -8.94
N GLU A 224 -44.12 -16.10 -9.97
CA GLU A 224 -44.80 -16.29 -11.25
C GLU A 224 -44.35 -17.58 -11.94
N GLU A 225 -43.06 -17.90 -11.91
CA GLU A 225 -42.52 -19.13 -12.48
C GLU A 225 -43.00 -20.37 -11.72
N GLN A 226 -43.03 -20.32 -10.38
CA GLN A 226 -43.63 -21.38 -9.58
C GLN A 226 -45.12 -21.59 -9.89
N GLU A 227 -45.88 -20.51 -10.10
CA GLU A 227 -47.28 -20.62 -10.53
C GLU A 227 -47.42 -21.24 -11.92
N ARG A 228 -46.53 -20.91 -12.88
CA ARG A 228 -46.51 -21.53 -14.21
C ARG A 228 -46.24 -23.02 -14.12
N ILE A 229 -45.23 -23.43 -13.35
CA ILE A 229 -44.88 -24.84 -13.12
C ILE A 229 -46.07 -25.59 -12.51
N ARG A 230 -46.72 -25.04 -11.48
CA ARG A 230 -47.91 -25.66 -10.85
C ARG A 230 -49.07 -25.84 -11.82
N LYS A 231 -49.30 -24.89 -12.74
CA LYS A 231 -50.35 -25.01 -13.77
C LYS A 231 -50.01 -26.12 -14.78
N LEU A 232 -48.75 -26.24 -15.19
CA LEU A 232 -48.31 -27.31 -16.09
C LEU A 232 -48.43 -28.69 -15.44
N GLU A 233 -48.04 -28.83 -14.17
CA GLU A 233 -48.20 -30.07 -13.41
C GLU A 233 -49.68 -30.46 -13.25
N LYS A 234 -50.55 -29.48 -12.98
CA LYS A 234 -51.99 -29.73 -12.87
C LYS A 234 -52.59 -30.18 -14.20
N ASN A 235 -52.27 -29.49 -15.29
CA ASN A 235 -52.72 -29.87 -16.63
C ASN A 235 -52.17 -31.24 -17.06
N GLY A 236 -50.94 -31.58 -16.68
CA GLY A 236 -50.33 -32.89 -16.96
C GLY A 236 -51.06 -34.03 -16.25
N LYS A 237 -51.44 -33.85 -14.98
CA LYS A 237 -52.22 -34.83 -14.21
C LYS A 237 -53.64 -35.02 -14.76
N GLU A 238 -54.30 -33.93 -15.18
CA GLU A 238 -55.62 -34.01 -15.81
C GLU A 238 -55.60 -34.79 -17.15
N ILE A 239 -54.48 -34.75 -17.88
CA ILE A 239 -54.27 -35.53 -19.11
C ILE A 239 -53.96 -37.01 -18.79
N GLU A 240 -53.27 -37.28 -17.68
CA GLU A 240 -52.92 -38.64 -17.25
C GLU A 240 -54.12 -39.40 -16.67
N ASP A 241 -55.00 -38.72 -15.91
CA ASP A 241 -56.26 -39.26 -15.39
C ASP A 241 -57.30 -39.55 -16.50
N GLN A 242 -57.13 -38.99 -17.70
CA GLN A 242 -58.01 -39.21 -18.86
C GLN A 242 -57.52 -40.31 -19.82
N LYS A 243 -56.45 -41.03 -19.51
CA LYS A 243 -56.00 -42.16 -20.33
C LYS A 243 -56.90 -43.39 -20.08
N PRO A 244 -57.58 -43.94 -21.11
CA PRO A 244 -58.43 -45.12 -20.93
C PRO A 244 -57.58 -46.36 -20.62
N GLU A 245 -57.98 -47.12 -19.60
CA GLU A 245 -57.56 -48.52 -19.39
C GLU A 245 -58.06 -49.35 -20.60
N GLU A 246 -57.22 -49.52 -21.60
CA GLU A 246 -57.40 -50.60 -22.57
C GLU A 246 -56.29 -51.62 -22.42
N GLY A 247 -56.66 -52.82 -21.97
CA GLY A 247 -55.88 -54.00 -22.26
C GLY A 247 -55.83 -55.08 -21.18
N LYS A 248 -56.97 -55.71 -20.85
CA LYS A 248 -56.99 -57.14 -20.52
C LYS A 248 -58.09 -57.86 -21.29
N GLN A 249 -57.77 -58.23 -22.52
CA GLN A 249 -58.33 -59.42 -23.14
C GLN A 249 -57.73 -60.65 -22.44
N THR A 250 -58.58 -61.53 -21.93
CA THR A 250 -58.24 -62.96 -21.85
C THR A 250 -59.44 -63.78 -22.30
N SER A 251 -59.12 -64.60 -23.29
CA SER A 251 -59.96 -65.46 -24.12
C SER A 251 -60.65 -66.59 -23.36
N GLN A 252 -61.74 -67.04 -23.99
CA GLN A 252 -62.27 -68.42 -24.13
C GLN A 252 -62.44 -69.27 -22.87
#